data_AF-A0A1H9WK12-F1
#
_entry.id   AF-A0A1H9WK12-F1
#
_cell.length_a   1.000
_cell.length_b   1.000
_cell.length_c   1.000
_cell.angle_alpha   90.00
_cell.angle_beta   90.00
_cell.angle_gamma   90.00
#
_symmetry.space_group_name_H-M   'P 1'
#
loop_
_entity.id
_entity.type
_entity.pdbx_description
1 polymer ?
#
loop_
_entity_poly.entity_id
_entity_poly.type
_entity_poly.pdbx_seq_one_letter_code
_entity_poly.pdbx_strand_id
1 'polypeptide(L)'
;MYFAAYDLIDRHHNYSKVSHYQKDDIDHKNIQDTVQRLQGAYLTIELSLIFPIILLVIVLVVHWSFMMYDRVIMSQDAYLLALRGAVISDDEPEQYALDNSDWQFGAWYFGSDKPSVQTSSDWLFNNVEVTLSMETYHGGTSYYGINPQGKWASSISWKASYTRPAKRVRLFTRAYDLYKVFTEALTSD
;
A
#
# COMPACT_ATOMS: atom_id res chain seq x y z
N MET A 1 17.30 -47.60 84.68
CA MET A 1 17.49 -46.17 84.35
C MET A 1 17.86 -45.93 82.88
N TYR A 2 18.61 -46.82 82.22
CA TYR A 2 18.99 -46.67 80.80
C TYR A 2 17.82 -46.69 79.79
N PHE A 3 16.73 -47.43 80.07
CA PHE A 3 15.61 -47.58 79.14
C PHE A 3 14.84 -46.27 78.86
N ALA A 4 14.74 -45.39 79.86
CA ALA A 4 14.07 -44.09 79.72
C ALA A 4 14.89 -43.08 78.90
N ALA A 5 16.23 -43.22 78.88
CA ALA A 5 17.10 -42.33 78.12
C ALA A 5 17.04 -42.61 76.60
N TYR A 6 16.96 -43.88 76.20
CA TYR A 6 16.84 -44.25 74.78
C TYR A 6 15.51 -43.80 74.18
N ASP A 7 14.41 -43.93 74.92
CA ASP A 7 13.07 -43.51 74.47
C ASP A 7 12.94 -41.98 74.33
N LEU A 8 13.65 -41.21 75.16
CA LEU A 8 13.72 -39.75 75.04
C LEU A 8 14.54 -39.30 73.83
N ILE A 9 15.66 -39.96 73.54
CA ILE A 9 16.50 -39.67 72.39
C ILE A 9 15.76 -39.98 71.09
N ASP A 10 15.05 -41.10 71.02
CA ASP A 10 14.33 -41.53 69.82
C ASP A 10 13.11 -40.63 69.53
N ARG A 11 12.41 -40.18 70.59
CA ARG A 11 11.37 -39.15 70.45
C ARG A 11 11.93 -37.83 69.93
N HIS A 12 13.03 -37.33 70.49
CA HIS A 12 13.64 -36.09 70.00
C HIS A 12 14.07 -36.18 68.54
N HIS A 13 14.58 -37.35 68.11
CA HIS A 13 15.01 -37.55 66.74
C HIS A 13 13.83 -37.62 65.76
N ASN A 14 12.70 -38.19 66.18
CA ASN A 14 11.46 -38.17 65.40
C ASN A 14 10.85 -36.76 65.31
N TYR A 15 10.83 -35.98 66.39
CA TYR A 15 10.34 -34.60 66.34
C TYR A 15 11.20 -33.71 65.43
N SER A 16 12.52 -33.89 65.43
CA SER A 16 13.39 -33.13 64.53
C SER A 16 13.13 -33.49 63.06
N LYS A 17 12.99 -34.78 62.74
CA LYS A 17 12.65 -35.24 61.38
C LYS A 17 11.32 -34.67 60.89
N VAL A 18 10.26 -34.76 61.70
CA VAL A 18 8.93 -34.23 61.34
C VAL A 18 8.99 -32.71 61.10
N SER A 19 9.73 -31.97 61.93
CA SER A 19 9.94 -30.53 61.72
C SER A 19 10.70 -30.21 60.43
N HIS A 20 11.65 -31.06 60.02
CA HIS A 20 12.37 -30.88 58.77
C HIS A 20 11.47 -31.16 57.56
N TYR A 21 10.73 -32.28 57.56
CA TYR A 21 9.78 -32.60 56.50
C TYR A 21 8.73 -31.51 56.31
N GLN A 22 8.19 -30.98 57.42
CA GLN A 22 7.17 -29.94 57.35
C GLN A 22 7.72 -28.59 56.87
N LYS A 23 9.00 -28.30 57.14
CA LYS A 23 9.66 -27.10 56.63
C LYS A 23 9.95 -27.23 55.13
N ASP A 24 10.43 -28.39 54.69
CA ASP A 24 10.73 -28.67 53.28
C ASP A 24 9.45 -28.59 52.42
N ASP A 25 8.32 -29.12 52.90
CA ASP A 25 7.02 -29.01 52.20
C ASP A 25 6.51 -27.57 52.08
N ILE A 26 6.69 -26.74 53.11
CA ILE A 26 6.30 -25.33 53.09
C ILE A 26 7.18 -24.55 52.09
N ASP A 27 8.48 -24.84 52.07
CA ASP A 27 9.41 -24.21 51.13
C ASP A 27 9.10 -24.64 49.69
N HIS A 28 8.81 -25.92 49.45
CA HIS A 28 8.38 -26.41 48.13
C HIS A 28 7.09 -25.73 47.64
N LYS A 29 6.10 -25.56 48.52
CA LYS A 29 4.84 -24.90 48.17
C LYS A 29 5.04 -23.41 47.86
N ASN A 30 5.85 -22.70 48.66
CA ASN A 30 6.20 -21.30 48.40
C ASN A 30 6.96 -21.12 47.08
N ILE A 31 7.86 -22.05 46.76
CA ILE A 31 8.61 -22.04 45.49
C ILE A 31 7.66 -22.26 44.31
N GLN A 32 6.70 -23.19 44.41
CA GLN A 32 5.72 -23.40 43.34
C GLN A 32 4.83 -22.18 43.13
N ASP A 33 4.34 -21.54 44.20
CA ASP A 33 3.52 -20.33 44.11
C ASP A 33 4.29 -19.16 43.49
N THR A 34 5.60 -19.03 43.78
CA THR A 34 6.45 -18.00 43.15
C THR A 34 6.72 -18.29 41.68
N VAL A 35 7.01 -19.54 41.32
CA VAL A 35 7.19 -19.94 39.92
C VAL A 35 5.91 -19.70 39.12
N GLN A 36 4.74 -20.02 39.67
CA GLN A 36 3.46 -19.84 39.01
C GLN A 36 3.12 -18.35 38.82
N ARG A 37 3.43 -17.49 39.81
CA ARG A 37 3.30 -16.03 39.68
C ARG A 37 4.25 -15.45 38.65
N LEU A 38 5.49 -15.92 38.62
CA LEU A 38 6.49 -15.52 37.62
C LEU A 38 6.01 -15.92 36.22
N GLN A 39 5.52 -17.15 36.02
CA GLN A 39 4.96 -17.61 34.74
C GLN A 39 3.79 -16.73 34.25
N GLY A 40 2.87 -16.35 35.14
CA GLY A 40 1.78 -15.43 34.79
C GLY A 40 2.25 -14.03 34.41
N ALA A 41 3.30 -13.53 35.07
CA ALA A 41 3.91 -12.24 34.74
C ALA A 41 4.62 -12.27 33.38
N TYR A 42 5.37 -13.34 33.07
CA TYR A 42 6.02 -13.53 31.76
C TYR A 42 5.01 -13.52 30.61
N LEU A 43 3.89 -14.25 30.76
CA LEU A 43 2.87 -14.33 29.71
C LEU A 43 2.18 -12.98 29.46
N THR A 44 2.02 -12.16 30.51
CA THR A 44 1.47 -10.80 30.38
C THR A 44 2.45 -9.85 29.67
N ILE A 45 3.74 -9.97 29.97
CA ILE A 45 4.79 -9.17 29.33
C ILE A 45 4.90 -9.53 27.84
N GLU A 46 4.90 -10.82 27.50
CA GLU A 46 4.92 -11.28 26.11
C GLU A 46 3.68 -10.80 25.35
N LEU A 47 2.49 -10.88 25.96
CA LEU A 47 1.26 -10.40 25.34
C LEU A 47 1.25 -8.87 25.14
N SER A 48 1.83 -8.11 26.08
CA SER A 48 1.95 -6.65 25.98
C SER A 48 2.86 -6.19 24.83
N LEU A 49 3.78 -7.05 24.37
CA LEU A 49 4.62 -6.81 23.20
C LEU A 49 3.94 -7.27 21.89
N ILE A 50 3.22 -8.40 21.93
CA ILE A 50 2.55 -8.96 20.75
C ILE A 50 1.40 -8.07 20.28
N PHE A 51 0.61 -7.53 21.20
CA PHE A 51 -0.55 -6.71 20.85
C PHE A 51 -0.23 -5.46 20.01
N PRO A 52 0.76 -4.61 20.36
CA PRO A 52 1.16 -3.49 19.52
C PRO A 52 1.76 -3.92 18.18
N ILE A 53 2.43 -5.08 18.11
CA ILE A 53 2.92 -5.63 16.82
C ILE A 53 1.74 -5.97 15.91
N ILE A 54 0.70 -6.63 16.44
CA ILE A 54 -0.51 -6.96 15.68
C ILE A 54 -1.18 -5.67 15.18
N LEU A 55 -1.33 -4.67 16.04
CA LEU A 55 -1.91 -3.37 15.64
C LEU A 55 -1.07 -2.69 14.56
N LEU A 56 0.26 -2.71 14.67
CA LEU A 56 1.16 -2.17 13.66
C LEU A 56 0.94 -2.86 12.31
N VAL A 57 0.86 -4.20 12.30
CA VAL A 57 0.61 -4.97 11.09
C VAL A 57 -0.74 -4.62 10.48
N ILE A 58 -1.80 -4.51 11.27
CA ILE A 58 -3.14 -4.13 10.79
C ILE A 58 -3.09 -2.74 10.15
N VAL A 59 -2.50 -1.75 10.83
CA VAL A 59 -2.38 -0.38 10.32
C VAL A 59 -1.56 -0.36 9.02
N LEU A 60 -0.48 -1.14 8.94
CA LEU A 60 0.36 -1.23 7.75
C LEU A 60 -0.39 -1.84 6.57
N VAL A 61 -1.16 -2.92 6.78
CA VAL A 61 -1.97 -3.55 5.73
C VAL A 61 -3.07 -2.61 5.22
N VAL A 62 -3.74 -1.90 6.13
CA VAL A 62 -4.77 -0.91 5.76
C VAL A 62 -4.14 0.23 4.96
N HIS A 63 -3.00 0.76 5.41
CA HIS A 63 -2.28 1.82 4.71
C HIS A 63 -1.85 1.39 3.30
N TRP A 64 -1.30 0.17 3.16
CA TRP A 64 -0.90 -0.35 1.86
C TRP A 64 -2.11 -0.60 0.94
N SER A 65 -3.24 -1.03 1.50
CA SER A 65 -4.47 -1.23 0.74
C SER A 65 -4.97 0.08 0.12
N PHE A 66 -4.93 1.20 0.86
CA PHE A 66 -5.26 2.52 0.31
C PHE A 66 -4.28 2.97 -0.77
N MET A 67 -2.97 2.76 -0.57
CA MET A 67 -1.96 3.06 -1.59
C MET A 67 -2.16 2.27 -2.89
N MET A 68 -2.56 1.00 -2.80
CA MET A 68 -2.86 0.19 -3.98
C MET A 68 -4.17 0.60 -4.66
N TYR A 69 -5.20 0.93 -3.87
CA TYR A 69 -6.45 1.45 -4.38
C TYR A 69 -6.25 2.71 -5.24
N ASP A 70 -5.54 3.70 -4.71
CA ASP A 70 -5.23 4.95 -5.39
C ASP A 70 -4.48 4.72 -6.71
N ARG A 71 -3.48 3.82 -6.74
CA ARG A 71 -2.75 3.48 -7.98
C ARG A 71 -3.63 2.81 -9.02
N VAL A 72 -4.54 1.94 -8.60
CA VAL A 72 -5.45 1.24 -9.51
C VAL A 72 -6.47 2.20 -10.11
N ILE A 73 -7.08 3.08 -9.32
CA ILE A 73 -7.98 4.12 -9.82
C ILE A 73 -7.24 5.05 -10.80
N MET A 74 -6.05 5.52 -10.43
CA MET A 74 -5.22 6.36 -11.30
C MET A 74 -4.92 5.69 -12.65
N SER A 75 -4.67 4.38 -12.66
CA SER A 75 -4.44 3.63 -13.91
C SER A 75 -5.69 3.58 -14.81
N GLN A 76 -6.87 3.42 -14.21
CA GLN A 76 -8.13 3.35 -14.95
C GLN A 76 -8.50 4.71 -15.52
N ASP A 77 -8.33 5.77 -14.74
CA ASP A 77 -8.60 7.14 -15.18
C ASP A 77 -7.64 7.57 -16.31
N ALA A 78 -6.34 7.27 -16.18
CA ALA A 78 -5.35 7.54 -17.23
C ALA A 78 -5.71 6.83 -18.54
N TYR A 79 -6.07 5.54 -18.46
CA TYR A 79 -6.50 4.77 -19.62
C TYR A 79 -7.77 5.34 -20.26
N LEU A 80 -8.77 5.68 -19.45
CA LEU A 80 -10.05 6.19 -19.94
C LEU A 80 -9.91 7.57 -20.57
N LEU A 81 -9.07 8.45 -20.00
CA LEU A 81 -8.72 9.75 -20.58
C LEU A 81 -7.99 9.58 -21.91
N ALA A 82 -6.98 8.71 -21.97
CA ALA A 82 -6.25 8.43 -23.20
C ALA A 82 -7.18 7.88 -24.29
N LEU A 83 -8.05 6.93 -23.95
CA LEU A 83 -8.99 6.33 -24.90
C LEU A 83 -10.04 7.34 -25.39
N ARG A 84 -10.63 8.12 -24.48
CA ARG A 84 -11.65 9.11 -24.86
C ARG A 84 -11.03 10.24 -25.68
N GLY A 85 -9.83 10.70 -25.34
CA GLY A 85 -9.07 11.64 -26.16
C GLY A 85 -8.80 11.09 -27.56
N ALA A 86 -8.41 9.81 -27.68
CA ALA A 86 -8.16 9.18 -28.98
C ALA A 86 -9.43 8.97 -29.82
N VAL A 87 -10.61 8.82 -29.20
CA VAL A 87 -11.87 8.50 -29.89
C VAL A 87 -12.71 9.74 -30.22
N ILE A 88 -12.82 10.70 -29.28
CA ILE A 88 -13.79 11.79 -29.34
C ILE A 88 -13.21 13.01 -30.07
N SER A 89 -11.97 13.37 -29.78
CA SER A 89 -11.27 14.52 -30.38
C SER A 89 -10.34 14.06 -31.49
N ASP A 90 -10.70 14.37 -32.73
CA ASP A 90 -9.85 14.13 -33.90
C ASP A 90 -8.76 15.18 -34.09
N ASP A 91 -9.02 16.42 -33.67
CA ASP A 91 -8.15 17.56 -33.98
C ASP A 91 -7.23 17.92 -32.79
N GLU A 92 -7.72 17.81 -31.55
CA GLU A 92 -6.97 18.17 -30.32
C GLU A 92 -7.19 17.16 -29.17
N PRO A 93 -6.60 15.96 -29.26
CA PRO A 93 -6.74 14.93 -28.23
C PRO A 93 -6.16 15.28 -26.86
N GLU A 94 -5.12 16.11 -26.84
CA GLU A 94 -4.47 16.58 -25.62
C GLU A 94 -5.38 17.51 -24.82
N GLN A 95 -6.00 18.48 -25.51
CA GLN A 95 -6.83 19.49 -24.90
C GLN A 95 -8.13 18.88 -24.34
N TYR A 96 -8.71 17.91 -25.05
CA TYR A 96 -9.83 17.14 -24.53
C TYR A 96 -9.50 16.44 -23.21
N ALA A 97 -8.32 15.82 -23.11
CA ALA A 97 -7.91 15.11 -21.91
C ALA A 97 -7.65 16.06 -20.74
N LEU A 98 -7.11 17.26 -20.98
CA LEU A 98 -6.92 18.28 -19.95
C LEU A 98 -8.26 18.83 -19.45
N ASP A 99 -9.16 19.23 -20.34
CA ASP A 99 -10.43 19.86 -19.98
C ASP A 99 -11.38 18.91 -19.24
N ASN A 100 -11.31 17.60 -19.53
CA ASN A 100 -12.17 16.59 -18.91
C ASN A 100 -11.52 15.87 -17.73
N SER A 101 -10.25 16.17 -17.42
CA SER A 101 -9.50 15.50 -16.35
C SER A 101 -10.15 15.67 -14.98
N ASP A 102 -10.53 16.90 -14.64
CA ASP A 102 -11.14 17.24 -13.35
C ASP A 102 -12.47 16.52 -13.09
N TRP A 103 -13.28 16.38 -14.14
CA TRP A 103 -14.54 15.65 -14.06
C TRP A 103 -14.31 14.14 -13.91
N GLN A 104 -13.29 13.60 -14.58
CA GLN A 104 -12.97 12.18 -14.53
C GLN A 104 -12.41 11.76 -13.17
N PHE A 105 -11.51 12.55 -12.57
CA PHE A 105 -10.86 12.19 -11.29
C PHE A 105 -11.80 12.26 -10.08
N GLY A 106 -12.80 13.13 -10.12
CA GLY A 106 -13.75 13.31 -9.01
C GLY A 106 -13.05 13.51 -7.65
N ALA A 107 -13.64 12.95 -6.59
CA ALA A 107 -13.10 12.95 -5.22
C ALA A 107 -12.78 11.53 -4.74
N TRP A 108 -12.38 10.65 -5.66
CA TRP A 108 -12.23 9.22 -5.39
C TRP A 108 -10.87 8.84 -4.78
N TYR A 109 -9.90 9.75 -4.81
CA TYR A 109 -8.54 9.53 -4.29
C TYR A 109 -8.51 9.71 -2.78
N PHE A 110 -8.10 8.66 -2.05
CA PHE A 110 -8.20 8.66 -0.59
C PHE A 110 -6.90 9.17 0.06
N GLY A 111 -6.94 10.37 0.64
CA GLY A 111 -5.78 10.94 1.34
C GLY A 111 -4.66 11.44 0.41
N SER A 112 -4.93 11.52 -0.90
CA SER A 112 -4.04 12.07 -1.93
C SER A 112 -4.73 13.24 -2.64
N ASP A 113 -3.95 14.21 -3.10
CA ASP A 113 -4.46 15.29 -3.96
C ASP A 113 -4.79 14.74 -5.36
N LYS A 114 -5.62 15.48 -6.11
CA LYS A 114 -5.93 15.13 -7.50
C LYS A 114 -4.63 14.99 -8.32
N PRO A 115 -4.53 13.96 -9.18
CA PRO A 115 -3.35 13.78 -10.01
C PRO A 115 -3.21 14.91 -11.03
N SER A 116 -1.99 15.40 -11.21
CA SER A 116 -1.64 16.29 -12.32
C SER A 116 -1.56 15.51 -13.63
N VAL A 117 -2.02 16.12 -14.73
CA VAL A 117 -2.12 15.48 -16.05
C VAL A 117 -1.08 16.05 -17.00
N GLN A 118 -0.35 15.17 -17.67
CA GLN A 118 0.51 15.50 -18.80
C GLN A 118 0.05 14.67 -19.99
N THR A 119 -0.11 15.30 -21.14
CA THR A 119 -0.64 14.68 -22.35
C THR A 119 0.37 14.82 -23.48
N SER A 120 0.54 13.78 -24.28
CA SER A 120 1.36 13.79 -25.49
C SER A 120 0.61 13.06 -26.60
N SER A 121 0.55 13.62 -27.80
CA SER A 121 -0.15 13.03 -28.94
C SER A 121 0.70 12.92 -30.20
N ASP A 122 0.50 11.81 -30.93
CA ASP A 122 1.07 11.60 -32.26
C ASP A 122 -0.01 11.84 -33.32
N TRP A 123 0.12 12.93 -34.10
CA TRP A 123 -0.81 13.27 -35.17
C TRP A 123 -0.91 12.20 -36.28
N LEU A 124 0.19 11.47 -36.56
CA LEU A 124 0.26 10.51 -37.67
C LEU A 124 -0.50 9.20 -37.35
N PHE A 125 -0.43 8.76 -36.09
CA PHE A 125 -0.98 7.48 -35.67
C PHE A 125 -2.23 7.61 -34.81
N ASN A 126 -2.65 8.84 -34.47
CA ASN A 126 -3.70 9.12 -33.51
C ASN A 126 -3.48 8.35 -32.21
N ASN A 127 -2.23 8.40 -31.73
CA ASN A 127 -1.88 7.86 -30.43
C ASN A 127 -1.99 8.99 -29.42
N VAL A 128 -2.61 8.71 -28.29
CA VAL A 128 -2.72 9.63 -27.18
C VAL A 128 -2.11 8.96 -25.97
N GLU A 129 -1.08 9.59 -25.41
CA GLU A 129 -0.43 9.18 -24.17
C GLU A 129 -0.80 10.17 -23.07
N VAL A 130 -1.31 9.64 -21.96
CA VAL A 130 -1.68 10.41 -20.79
C VAL A 130 -0.86 9.91 -19.61
N THR A 131 -0.05 10.81 -19.05
CA THR A 131 0.72 10.59 -17.84
C THR A 131 0.07 11.32 -16.68
N LEU A 132 -0.30 10.57 -15.64
CA LEU A 132 -0.79 11.09 -14.39
C LEU A 132 0.32 11.07 -13.34
N SER A 133 0.49 12.16 -12.62
CA SER A 133 1.44 12.27 -11.51
C SER A 133 0.74 12.76 -10.25
N MET A 134 0.82 12.00 -9.18
CA MET A 134 0.17 12.29 -7.90
C MET A 134 1.19 12.32 -6.76
N GLU A 135 1.02 13.27 -5.85
CA GLU A 135 1.76 13.34 -4.59
C GLU A 135 0.80 12.97 -3.43
N THR A 136 1.10 11.91 -2.69
CA THR A 136 0.31 11.52 -1.52
C THR A 136 0.84 12.22 -0.27
N TYR A 137 -0.04 12.91 0.45
CA TYR A 137 0.29 13.63 1.67
C TYR A 137 -0.01 12.75 2.90
N HIS A 138 0.95 12.66 3.82
CA HIS A 138 0.78 11.91 5.07
C HIS A 138 0.06 12.80 6.09
N GLY A 139 -1.27 12.91 5.96
CA GLY A 139 -2.11 13.87 6.70
C GLY A 139 -2.01 13.85 8.24
N GLY A 140 -1.53 12.76 8.86
CA GLY A 140 -1.33 12.70 10.32
C GLY A 140 -0.05 13.36 10.82
N THR A 141 0.90 13.67 9.94
CA THR A 141 2.25 14.09 10.33
C THR A 141 2.40 15.60 10.47
N SER A 142 1.59 16.35 9.72
CA SER A 142 1.57 17.82 9.74
C SER A 142 1.06 18.38 11.08
N TYR A 143 0.03 17.75 11.66
CA TYR A 143 -0.55 18.19 12.95
C TYR A 143 0.41 18.01 14.14
N TYR A 144 1.21 16.93 14.13
CA TYR A 144 2.18 16.67 15.20
C TYR A 144 3.59 17.22 14.90
N GLY A 145 3.77 17.95 13.79
CA GLY A 145 5.07 18.48 13.35
C GLY A 145 6.10 17.41 12.99
N ILE A 146 5.69 16.13 12.93
CA ILE A 146 6.53 15.00 12.56
C ILE A 146 6.48 14.85 11.05
N ASN A 147 6.70 15.91 10.27
CA ASN A 147 6.65 15.84 8.82
C ASN A 147 7.78 14.91 8.33
N PRO A 148 7.51 13.64 7.91
CA PRO A 148 8.56 12.82 7.36
C PRO A 148 9.00 13.52 6.07
N GLN A 149 10.27 13.88 6.01
CA GLN A 149 10.85 14.50 4.83
C GLN A 149 10.77 13.50 3.66
N GLY A 150 9.73 13.63 2.84
CA GLY A 150 9.48 12.75 1.71
C GLY A 150 8.01 12.73 1.33
N LYS A 151 7.69 13.24 0.15
CA LYS A 151 6.38 13.03 -0.48
C LYS A 151 6.43 11.72 -1.26
N TRP A 152 5.39 10.91 -1.17
CA TRP A 152 5.28 9.71 -1.99
C TRP A 152 4.71 10.14 -3.33
N ALA A 153 5.55 10.17 -4.36
CA ALA A 153 5.14 10.47 -5.72
C ALA A 153 4.84 9.16 -6.45
N SER A 154 3.67 9.06 -7.07
CA SER A 154 3.33 7.97 -7.98
C SER A 154 3.01 8.57 -9.34
N SER A 155 3.68 8.08 -10.38
CA SER A 155 3.36 8.37 -11.77
C SER A 155 2.89 7.12 -12.49
N ILE A 156 1.91 7.28 -13.37
CA ILE A 156 1.40 6.24 -14.26
C ILE A 156 1.20 6.87 -15.64
N SER A 157 1.70 6.22 -16.69
CA SER A 157 1.43 6.59 -18.08
C SER A 157 0.63 5.48 -18.77
N TRP A 158 -0.39 5.88 -19.52
CA TRP A 158 -1.13 4.99 -20.41
C TRP A 158 -1.20 5.57 -21.81
N LYS A 159 -0.97 4.70 -22.79
CA LYS A 159 -1.08 5.00 -24.22
C LYS A 159 -2.29 4.30 -24.81
N ALA A 160 -3.15 5.06 -25.46
CA ALA A 160 -4.25 4.53 -26.24
C ALA A 160 -4.06 4.92 -27.71
N SER A 161 -4.43 4.00 -28.62
CA SER A 161 -4.44 4.27 -30.06
C SER A 161 -5.80 3.90 -30.63
N TYR A 162 -6.38 4.80 -31.42
CA TYR A 162 -7.62 4.53 -32.12
C TYR A 162 -7.39 4.59 -33.64
N THR A 163 -7.36 3.41 -34.27
CA THR A 163 -7.10 3.30 -35.70
C THR A 163 -8.39 3.47 -36.49
N ARG A 164 -8.52 4.57 -37.25
CA ARG A 164 -9.60 4.78 -38.24
C ARG A 164 -9.10 4.46 -39.65
N PRO A 165 -9.28 3.21 -40.15
CA PRO A 165 -8.74 2.81 -41.44
C PRO A 165 -9.27 3.66 -42.60
N ALA A 166 -10.55 4.06 -42.57
CA ALA A 166 -11.16 4.89 -43.61
C ALA A 166 -10.49 6.27 -43.77
N LYS A 167 -10.12 6.94 -42.67
CA LYS A 167 -9.43 8.24 -42.73
C LYS A 167 -8.01 8.10 -43.28
N ARG A 168 -7.29 7.03 -42.87
CA ARG A 168 -5.94 6.75 -43.38
C ARG A 168 -5.95 6.50 -44.87
N VAL A 169 -6.85 5.64 -45.35
CA VAL A 169 -7.00 5.39 -46.79
C VAL A 169 -7.29 6.69 -47.52
N ARG A 170 -8.21 7.54 -47.01
CA ARG A 170 -8.52 8.84 -47.61
C ARG A 170 -7.31 9.78 -47.69
N LEU A 171 -6.46 9.80 -46.67
CA LEU A 171 -5.22 10.60 -46.66
C LEU A 171 -4.24 10.12 -47.71
N PHE A 172 -4.02 8.80 -47.82
CA PHE A 172 -3.17 8.22 -48.84
C PHE A 172 -3.72 8.44 -50.25
N THR A 173 -5.03 8.29 -50.46
CA THR A 173 -5.67 8.60 -51.73
C THR A 173 -5.46 10.07 -52.10
N ARG A 174 -5.67 11.01 -51.16
CA ARG A 174 -5.41 12.45 -51.40
C ARG A 174 -3.96 12.74 -51.75
N ALA A 175 -3.01 12.11 -51.05
CA ALA A 175 -1.59 12.27 -51.33
C ALA A 175 -1.22 11.70 -52.72
N TYR A 176 -1.80 10.55 -53.09
CA TYR A 176 -1.63 9.96 -54.40
C TYR A 176 -2.23 10.81 -55.52
N ASP A 177 -3.43 11.37 -55.32
CA ASP A 177 -4.07 12.27 -56.27
C ASP A 177 -3.23 13.53 -56.49
N LEU A 178 -2.69 14.13 -55.41
CA LEU A 178 -1.76 15.26 -55.50
C LEU A 178 -0.47 14.92 -56.24
N TYR A 179 0.12 13.75 -55.94
CA TYR A 179 1.30 13.27 -56.63
C TYR A 179 1.03 13.10 -58.13
N LYS A 180 -0.09 12.47 -58.49
CA LYS A 180 -0.49 12.26 -59.88
C LYS A 180 -0.65 13.59 -60.62
N VAL A 181 -1.39 14.54 -60.04
CA VAL A 181 -1.58 15.88 -60.63
C VAL A 181 -0.23 16.60 -60.80
N PHE A 182 0.65 16.51 -59.81
CA PHE A 182 1.99 17.11 -59.89
C PHE A 182 2.85 16.48 -61.00
N THR A 183 2.81 15.15 -61.14
CA THR A 183 3.52 14.46 -62.22
C THR A 183 2.96 14.80 -63.60
N GLU A 184 1.64 14.92 -63.74
CA GLU A 184 0.99 15.28 -65.01
C GLU A 184 1.35 16.71 -65.43
N ALA A 185 1.38 17.65 -64.48
CA ALA A 185 1.79 19.03 -64.70
C ALA A 185 3.28 19.15 -65.11
N LEU A 186 4.15 18.31 -64.55
CA LEU A 186 5.57 18.25 -64.93
C LEU A 186 5.83 17.64 -66.30
N THR A 187 4.91 16.80 -66.80
CA THR A 187 5.02 16.18 -68.13
C THR A 187 4.36 16.97 -69.26
N SER A 188 3.65 18.06 -68.93
CA SER A 188 2.98 18.94 -69.91
C SER A 188 3.79 20.15 -70.36
N ASP A 189 4.98 20.36 -69.80
CA ASP A 189 6.02 21.30 -70.28
C ASP A 189 7.06 20.55 -71.15
#